data_AF-A0A9D1HP62-F1
#
_entry.id   AF-A0A9D1HP62-F1
#
_cell.length_a   1.000
_cell.length_b   1.000
_cell.length_c   1.000
_cell.angle_alpha   90.00
_cell.angle_beta   90.00
_cell.angle_gamma   90.00
#
_symmetry.space_group_name_H-M   'P 1'
#
loop_
_entity.id
_entity.type
_entity.pdbx_description
1 polymer ?
#
loop_
_entity_poly.entity_id
_entity_poly.type
_entity_poly.pdbx_seq_one_letter_code
_entity_poly.pdbx_strand_id
1 'polypeptide(L)' 'MQRSIGREWIEFERYEAKQEGKREERTLIIRNFILNFLKQRQDISSIVANMVSIFHITKEEAEKYIQDVSEELI' A
#
# COMPACT_ATOMS: atom_id res chain seq x y z
N MET A 1 -39.49 -16.51 9.86
CA MET A 1 -38.01 -16.57 9.81
C MET A 1 -37.54 -15.24 9.23
N GLN A 2 -37.25 -14.26 10.07
CA GLN A 2 -36.83 -12.92 9.64
C GLN A 2 -35.59 -12.57 10.45
N ARG A 3 -34.44 -13.06 9.98
CA ARG A 3 -33.15 -12.85 10.63
C ARG A 3 -32.27 -11.98 9.73
N SER A 4 -31.71 -10.94 10.35
CA SER A 4 -30.32 -10.49 10.23
C SER A 4 -29.80 -9.70 9.02
N ILE A 5 -30.62 -9.22 8.07
CA ILE A 5 -30.08 -8.41 6.96
C ILE A 5 -29.28 -7.19 7.51
N GLY A 6 -29.85 -6.40 8.42
CA GLY A 6 -29.18 -5.18 8.92
C GLY A 6 -27.93 -5.39 9.78
N ARG A 7 -27.70 -6.58 10.36
CA ARG A 7 -26.48 -6.85 11.17
C ARG A 7 -25.31 -7.27 10.30
N GLU A 8 -25.56 -8.02 9.23
CA GLU A 8 -24.52 -8.46 8.29
C GLU A 8 -23.94 -7.28 7.48
N TRP A 9 -24.76 -6.30 7.12
CA TRP A 9 -24.28 -5.07 6.44
C TRP A 9 -23.37 -4.21 7.33
N ILE A 10 -23.69 -4.06 8.63
CA ILE A 10 -22.84 -3.29 9.56
C ILE A 10 -21.51 -4.01 9.83
N GLU A 11 -21.51 -5.34 9.90
CA GLU A 11 -20.28 -6.12 10.03
C GLU A 11 -19.42 -6.06 8.76
N PHE A 12 -20.04 -6.05 7.59
CA PHE A 12 -19.36 -5.86 6.30
C PHE A 12 -18.73 -4.46 6.18
N GLU A 13 -19.46 -3.39 6.47
CA GLU A 13 -18.92 -2.02 6.46
C GLU A 13 -17.75 -1.84 7.45
N ARG A 14 -17.84 -2.47 8.63
CA ARG A 14 -16.73 -2.46 9.61
C ARG A 14 -15.53 -3.26 9.14
N TYR A 15 -15.75 -4.36 8.42
CA TYR A 15 -14.68 -5.14 7.83
C TYR A 15 -13.98 -4.33 6.73
N GLU A 16 -14.74 -3.75 5.80
CA GLU A 16 -14.23 -2.89 4.73
C GLU A 16 -13.45 -1.69 5.30
N ALA A 17 -14.01 -0.94 6.24
CA ALA A 17 -13.33 0.20 6.87
C ALA A 17 -12.03 -0.21 7.60
N LYS A 18 -11.99 -1.41 8.19
CA LYS A 18 -10.78 -1.95 8.84
C LYS A 18 -9.73 -2.39 7.83
N GLN A 19 -10.15 -2.87 6.66
CA GLN A 19 -9.24 -3.20 5.56
C GLN A 19 -8.75 -1.95 4.84
N GLU A 20 -9.61 -0.96 4.68
CA GLU A 20 -9.29 0.36 4.13
C GLU A 20 -8.25 1.07 4.99
N GLY A 21 -8.44 1.12 6.32
CA GLY A 21 -7.43 1.66 7.23
C GLY A 21 -6.09 0.92 7.17
N LYS A 22 -6.10 -0.41 7.02
CA LYS A 22 -4.86 -1.21 6.81
C LYS A 22 -4.23 -0.97 5.45
N ARG A 23 -5.03 -0.69 4.41
CA ARG A 23 -4.57 -0.40 3.06
C ARG A 23 -3.93 0.98 2.99
N GLU A 24 -4.53 1.97 3.64
CA GLU A 24 -3.95 3.31 3.80
C GLU A 24 -2.64 3.23 4.60
N GLU A 25 -2.61 2.50 5.71
CA GLU A 25 -1.40 2.30 6.52
C GLU A 25 -0.29 1.63 5.70
N ARG A 26 -0.61 0.56 4.96
CA ARG A 26 0.35 -0.11 4.06
C ARG A 26 0.87 0.83 2.97
N THR A 27 0.00 1.66 2.41
CA THR A 27 0.37 2.63 1.37
C THR A 27 1.31 3.70 1.92
N LEU A 28 1.05 4.20 3.13
CA LEU A 28 1.94 5.15 3.83
C LEU A 28 3.30 4.53 4.15
N ILE A 29 3.34 3.27 4.59
CA ILE A 29 4.60 2.55 4.85
C ILE A 29 5.42 2.41 3.56
N ILE A 30 4.81 1.98 2.46
CA ILE A 30 5.47 1.83 1.16
C ILE A 30 5.99 3.19 0.66
N ARG A 31 5.18 4.25 0.77
CA ARG A 31 5.59 5.62 0.41
C ARG A 31 6.80 6.08 1.21
N ASN A 32 6.76 5.95 2.54
CA ASN A 32 7.89 6.33 3.41
C ASN A 32 9.15 5.52 3.12
N PHE A 33 8.99 4.22 2.81
CA PHE A 33 10.09 3.37 2.36
C PHE A 33 10.75 3.97 1.10
N ILE A 34 9.98 4.22 0.04
CA ILE A 34 10.51 4.79 -1.21
C ILE A 34 11.22 6.12 -0.96
N LEU A 35 10.59 7.05 -0.22
CA LEU A 35 11.17 8.35 0.09
C LEU A 35 12.51 8.26 0.83
N ASN A 36 12.65 7.32 1.76
CA ASN A 36 13.90 7.13 2.49
C ASN A 36 15.03 6.65 1.58
N PHE A 37 14.72 5.76 0.64
CA PHE A 37 15.71 5.26 -0.32
C PHE A 37 16.09 6.30 -1.37
N LEU A 38 15.13 7.09 -1.86
CA LEU A 38 15.38 8.21 -2.77
C LEU A 38 16.28 9.28 -2.12
N LYS A 39 16.04 9.61 -0.84
CA LYS A 39 16.91 10.53 -0.07
C LYS A 39 18.35 10.02 0.06
N GLN A 40 18.52 8.69 0.14
CA GLN A 40 19.82 8.04 0.20
C GLN A 40 20.49 7.90 -1.18
N ARG A 41 19.86 8.40 -2.26
CA ARG A 41 20.32 8.26 -3.65
C ARG A 41 20.59 6.82 -4.05
N GLN A 42 19.80 5.87 -3.53
CA GLN A 42 19.89 4.50 -3.97
C GLN A 42 19.36 4.36 -5.40
N ASP A 43 19.93 3.43 -6.14
CA ASP A 43 19.48 3.10 -7.49
C ASP A 43 18.06 2.52 -7.48
N ILE A 44 17.25 2.89 -8.47
CA ILE A 44 15.85 2.46 -8.59
C ILE A 44 15.75 0.92 -8.61
N SER A 45 16.67 0.21 -9.25
CA SER A 45 16.65 -1.25 -9.31
C SER A 45 16.79 -1.90 -7.93
N SER A 46 17.59 -1.30 -7.03
CA SER A 46 17.73 -1.73 -5.64
C SER A 46 16.47 -1.47 -4.82
N ILE A 47 15.80 -0.34 -5.05
CA ILE A 47 14.52 -0.01 -4.40
C ILE A 47 13.46 -1.04 -4.79
N VAL A 48 13.34 -1.33 -6.09
CA VAL A 48 12.40 -2.32 -6.63
C VAL A 48 12.67 -3.71 -6.03
N ALA A 49 13.93 -4.17 -6.01
CA ALA A 49 14.29 -5.47 -5.45
C ALA A 49 13.89 -5.59 -3.96
N ASN A 50 14.15 -4.54 -3.17
CA ASN A 50 13.76 -4.53 -1.76
C ASN A 50 12.24 -4.50 -1.58
N MET A 51 11.52 -3.77 -2.43
CA MET A 51 10.06 -3.70 -2.36
C MET A 51 9.40 -5.05 -2.66
N VAL A 52 9.87 -5.75 -3.69
CA VAL A 52 9.42 -7.11 -4.01
C VAL A 52 9.68 -8.05 -2.83
N SER A 53 10.87 -7.98 -2.23
CA SER A 53 11.25 -8.86 -1.12
C SER A 53 10.51 -8.56 0.20
N ILE A 54 10.28 -7.29 0.54
CA ILE A 54 9.72 -6.88 1.84
C ILE A 54 8.20 -6.90 1.80
N PHE A 55 7.62 -6.30 0.75
CA PHE A 55 6.18 -6.12 0.65
C PHE A 55 5.47 -7.23 -0.09
N HIS A 56 6.21 -8.21 -0.62
CA HIS A 56 5.69 -9.36 -1.37
C HIS A 56 4.77 -8.91 -2.52
N ILE A 57 5.19 -7.84 -3.22
CA ILE A 57 4.50 -7.30 -4.40
C ILE A 57 5.26 -7.67 -5.66
N THR A 58 4.58 -7.55 -6.80
CA THR A 58 5.22 -7.73 -8.10
C THR A 58 6.19 -6.59 -8.41
N LYS A 59 7.11 -6.84 -9.34
CA LYS A 59 8.03 -5.83 -9.84
C LYS A 59 7.28 -4.63 -10.45
N GLU A 60 6.24 -4.91 -11.24
CA GLU A 60 5.41 -3.90 -11.91
C GLU A 60 4.67 -3.01 -10.90
N GLU A 61 4.12 -3.59 -9.83
CA GLU A 61 3.52 -2.82 -8.74
C GLU A 61 4.55 -1.95 -8.04
N ALA A 62 5.76 -2.47 -7.78
CA ALA A 62 6.82 -1.70 -7.16
C ALA A 62 7.26 -0.50 -8.01
N GLU A 63 7.45 -0.70 -9.32
CA GLU A 63 7.78 0.36 -10.27
C GLU A 63 6.68 1.43 -10.31
N LYS A 64 5.42 1.02 -10.33
CA LYS A 64 4.28 1.95 -10.28
C LYS A 64 4.28 2.79 -9.00
N TYR A 65 4.46 2.17 -7.83
CA TYR A 65 4.55 2.91 -6.56
C TYR A 65 5.70 3.92 -6.55
N ILE A 66 6.86 3.57 -7.12
CA ILE A 66 8.01 4.49 -7.21
C ILE A 66 7.68 5.65 -8.14
N GLN A 67 7.03 5.39 -9.28
CA GLN A 67 6.58 6.42 -10.19
C GLN A 67 5.59 7.38 -9.51
N ASP A 68 4.54 6.85 -8.88
CA ASP A 68 3.52 7.65 -8.18
C ASP A 68 4.18 8.58 -7.14
N VAL A 69 5.11 8.05 -6.32
CA VAL A 69 5.83 8.84 -5.31
C VAL A 69 6.79 9.86 -5.94
N SER A 70 7.37 9.55 -7.09
CA SER A 70 8.28 10.48 -7.78
C SER A 70 7.53 11.64 -8.42
N GLU A 71 6.34 11.39 -8.97
CA GLU A 71 5.45 12.43 -9.53
C GLU A 71 4.94 13.40 -8.45
N GLU A 72 4.73 12.94 -7.22
CA GLU A 72 4.36 13.81 -6.08
C GLU A 72 5.48 14.77 -5.63
N LEU A 73 6.73 14.54 -6.04
CA LEU A 73 7.89 15.33 -5.62
C LEU A 73 8.29 16.43 -6.62
N ILE A 74 7.61 16.49 -7.78
CA ILE A 74 7.80 17.49 -8.86
C ILE A 74 6.87 18.68 -8.61
#